data_AF-A0A8J7UEW0-F1
#
_entry.id   AF-A0A8J7UEW0-F1
#
_cell.length_a   1.000
_cell.length_b   1.000
_cell.length_c   1.000
_cell.angle_alpha   90.00
_cell.angle_beta   90.00
_cell.angle_gamma   90.00
#
_symmetry.space_group_name_H-M   'P 1'
#
loop_
_entity.id
_entity.type
_entity.pdbx_description
1 polymer ?
#
loop_
_entity_poly.entity_id
_entity_poly.type
_entity_poly.pdbx_seq_one_letter_code
_entity_poly.pdbx_strand_id
1 'polypeptide(L)'
;MKHDPIFRIPRCPEPSLRPGDPLDISAYESFFLRYADDESADCPRDPSPMRLKLEHTMRVLADTRIIVREEGLAPLTARACLLAALLHDIARFEQYRIWGTFRDQASCDHAALGEELLRGGCVLDGEPDIRECVLAA
;
A
#
# COMPACT_ATOMS: atom_id res chain seq x y z
N MET A 1 1.08 -5.00 -31.92
CA MET A 1 0.44 -5.42 -30.65
C MET A 1 1.01 -4.55 -29.55
N LYS A 2 0.20 -3.68 -28.93
CA LYS A 2 0.60 -3.13 -27.62
C LYS A 2 0.31 -4.25 -26.63
N HIS A 3 1.34 -4.83 -26.03
CA HIS A 3 1.13 -5.76 -24.93
C HIS A 3 0.48 -4.97 -23.80
N ASP A 4 -0.60 -5.51 -23.23
CA ASP A 4 -1.13 -4.98 -21.98
C ASP A 4 0.02 -5.03 -20.94
N PRO A 5 0.24 -3.94 -20.18
CA PRO A 5 1.29 -3.95 -19.19
C PRO A 5 1.01 -5.06 -18.18
N ILE A 6 1.99 -5.92 -17.95
CA ILE A 6 1.92 -6.92 -16.88
C ILE A 6 2.17 -6.17 -15.57
N PHE A 7 1.11 -5.98 -14.78
CA PHE A 7 1.19 -5.43 -13.43
C PHE A 7 1.87 -6.43 -12.49
N ARG A 8 2.77 -5.96 -11.63
CA ARG A 8 3.39 -6.81 -10.62
C ARG A 8 2.47 -6.91 -9.41
N ILE A 9 1.88 -8.09 -9.23
CA ILE A 9 1.14 -8.40 -8.00
C ILE A 9 2.12 -8.37 -6.81
N PRO A 10 1.84 -7.58 -5.76
CA PRO A 10 2.69 -7.54 -4.59
C PRO A 10 2.73 -8.89 -3.87
N ARG A 11 3.90 -9.27 -3.35
CA ARG A 11 4.07 -10.48 -2.54
C ARG A 11 3.39 -10.32 -1.17
N CYS A 12 3.08 -11.41 -0.49
CA CYS A 12 2.47 -11.32 0.84
C CYS A 12 3.44 -10.68 1.85
N PRO A 13 2.92 -9.95 2.86
CA PRO A 13 3.65 -9.69 4.09
C PRO A 13 4.14 -10.99 4.73
N GLU A 14 5.33 -10.94 5.34
CA GLU A 14 5.81 -12.07 6.13
C GLU A 14 4.87 -12.29 7.32
N PRO A 15 4.53 -13.54 7.67
CA PRO A 15 3.64 -13.80 8.79
C PRO A 15 4.23 -13.22 10.09
N SER A 16 3.42 -12.45 10.81
CA SER A 16 3.85 -11.90 12.11
C SER A 16 4.08 -13.06 13.09
N LEU A 17 5.33 -13.23 13.53
CA LEU A 17 5.74 -14.33 14.41
C LEU A 17 5.24 -14.23 15.87
N ARG A 18 4.38 -13.26 16.21
CA ARG A 18 3.95 -13.01 17.60
C ARG A 18 2.44 -12.78 17.69
N PRO A 19 1.73 -13.38 18.67
CA PRO A 19 0.44 -12.85 19.09
C PRO A 19 0.75 -11.49 19.76
N GLY A 20 0.52 -10.42 19.01
CA GLY A 20 0.94 -9.07 19.36
C GLY A 20 -0.23 -8.09 19.38
N ASP A 21 0.08 -6.87 19.81
CA ASP A 21 -0.80 -5.71 19.78
C ASP A 21 -1.58 -5.65 18.45
N PRO A 22 -2.92 -5.57 18.44
CA PRO A 22 -3.70 -5.46 17.22
C PRO A 22 -3.36 -4.23 16.36
N LEU A 23 -2.63 -3.25 16.92
CA LEU A 23 -2.14 -2.07 16.20
C LEU A 23 -0.72 -2.24 15.64
N ASP A 24 -0.05 -3.36 15.93
CA ASP A 24 1.22 -3.71 15.30
C ASP A 24 0.99 -4.13 13.84
N ILE A 25 1.46 -3.28 12.92
CA ILE A 25 1.44 -3.51 11.48
C ILE A 25 2.87 -3.58 10.90
N SER A 26 3.87 -3.88 11.73
CA SER A 26 5.29 -3.90 11.34
C SER A 26 5.60 -4.84 10.18
N ALA A 27 4.88 -5.95 10.07
CA ALA A 27 4.97 -6.87 8.93
C ALA A 27 4.54 -6.19 7.61
N TYR A 28 3.48 -5.37 7.64
CA TYR A 28 3.00 -4.60 6.50
C TYR A 28 3.94 -3.45 6.16
N GLU A 29 4.47 -2.74 7.17
CA GLU A 29 5.46 -1.68 6.94
C GLU A 29 6.71 -2.25 6.26
N SER A 30 7.21 -3.39 6.77
CA SER A 30 8.36 -4.08 6.19
C SER A 30 8.08 -4.54 4.76
N PHE A 31 6.86 -5.04 4.51
CA PHE A 31 6.40 -5.39 3.16
C PHE A 31 6.38 -4.16 2.24
N PHE A 32 5.76 -3.06 2.66
CA PHE A 32 5.59 -1.87 1.84
C PHE A 32 6.94 -1.23 1.51
N LEU A 33 7.87 -1.19 2.46
CA LEU A 33 9.23 -0.72 2.24
C LEU A 33 9.97 -1.55 1.20
N ARG A 34 9.87 -2.89 1.27
CA ARG A 34 10.46 -3.77 0.25
C ARG A 34 9.81 -3.59 -1.11
N TYR A 35 8.48 -3.50 -1.15
CA TYR A 35 7.74 -3.27 -2.39
C TYR A 35 8.16 -1.94 -3.05
N ALA A 36 8.25 -0.87 -2.28
CA ALA A 36 8.70 0.44 -2.77
C ALA A 36 10.15 0.41 -3.27
N ASP A 37 11.04 -0.34 -2.61
CA ASP A 37 12.44 -0.51 -3.01
C ASP A 37 12.55 -1.31 -4.32
N ASP A 38 11.86 -2.45 -4.42
CA ASP A 38 11.80 -3.29 -5.62
C ASP A 38 11.27 -2.49 -6.82
N GLU A 39 10.17 -1.74 -6.66
CA GLU A 39 9.60 -0.91 -7.73
C GLU A 39 10.53 0.24 -8.14
N SER A 40 11.25 0.81 -7.18
CA SER A 40 12.22 1.88 -7.45
C SER A 40 13.46 1.34 -8.18
N ALA A 41 13.95 0.17 -7.79
CA ALA A 41 15.11 -0.50 -8.41
C ALA A 41 14.81 -0.92 -9.86
N ASP A 42 13.59 -1.38 -10.13
CA ASP A 42 13.14 -1.80 -11.45
C ASP A 42 12.59 -0.65 -12.31
N CYS A 43 12.60 0.58 -11.80
CA CYS A 43 12.14 1.74 -12.55
C CYS A 43 13.15 2.13 -13.63
N PRO A 44 12.78 2.15 -14.93
CA PRO A 44 13.69 2.55 -16.00
C PRO A 44 13.91 4.08 -16.06
N ARG A 45 13.38 4.82 -15.08
CA ARG A 45 13.35 6.29 -15.01
C ARG A 45 13.88 6.73 -13.64
N ASP A 46 14.04 8.04 -13.45
CA ASP A 46 14.36 8.58 -12.12
C ASP A 46 13.27 8.18 -11.10
N PRO A 47 13.61 7.41 -10.05
CA PRO A 47 12.66 6.96 -9.05
C PRO A 47 12.36 8.04 -7.98
N SER A 48 12.93 9.24 -8.08
CA SER A 48 12.69 10.32 -7.11
C SER A 48 11.19 10.61 -6.85
N PRO A 49 10.25 10.50 -7.82
CA PRO A 49 8.83 10.67 -7.53
C PRO A 49 8.23 9.52 -6.71
N MET A 50 8.71 8.28 -6.88
CA MET A 50 8.33 7.14 -6.04
C MET A 50 8.81 7.34 -4.60
N ARG A 51 10.02 7.89 -4.41
CA ARG A 51 10.51 8.26 -3.08
C ARG A 51 9.60 9.27 -2.38
N LEU A 52 9.12 10.29 -3.10
CA LEU A 52 8.16 11.25 -2.55
C LEU A 52 6.85 10.58 -2.11
N LYS A 53 6.39 9.56 -2.85
CA LYS A 53 5.21 8.77 -2.49
C LYS A 53 5.43 7.87 -1.28
N LEU A 54 6.62 7.27 -1.14
CA LEU A 54 6.99 6.54 0.06
C LEU A 54 7.01 7.48 1.29
N GLU A 55 7.69 8.63 1.18
CA GLU A 55 7.74 9.61 2.28
C GLU A 55 6.34 10.14 2.64
N HIS A 56 5.49 10.39 1.64
CA HIS A 56 4.09 10.76 1.85
C HIS A 56 3.33 9.69 2.63
N THR A 57 3.39 8.44 2.18
CA THR A 57 2.72 7.30 2.82
C THR A 57 3.13 7.16 4.28
N MET A 58 4.43 7.25 4.58
CA MET A 58 4.92 7.13 5.96
C MET A 58 4.48 8.29 6.86
N ARG A 59 4.33 9.51 6.32
CA ARG A 59 3.76 10.65 7.06
C ARG A 59 2.27 10.44 7.34
N VAL A 60 1.49 10.03 6.33
CA VAL A 60 0.06 9.71 6.49
C VAL A 60 -0.14 8.60 7.54
N LEU A 61 0.71 7.56 7.53
CA LEU A 61 0.67 6.52 8.55
C LEU A 61 1.00 7.06 9.96
N ALA A 62 2.01 7.93 10.08
CA ALA A 62 2.37 8.54 11.36
C ALA A 62 1.24 9.39 11.94
N ASP A 63 0.59 10.22 11.11
CA ASP A 63 -0.57 11.01 11.51
C ASP A 63 -1.75 10.11 11.88
N THR A 64 -1.98 9.04 11.11
CA THR A 64 -3.04 8.06 11.40
C THR A 64 -2.83 7.39 12.74
N ARG A 65 -1.60 7.00 13.11
CA ARG A 65 -1.26 6.47 14.44
C ARG A 65 -1.63 7.41 15.57
N ILE A 66 -1.47 8.72 15.35
CA ILE A 66 -1.87 9.73 16.34
C ILE A 66 -3.40 9.75 16.43
N ILE A 67 -4.09 9.89 15.30
CA ILE A 67 -5.56 9.98 15.25
C ILE A 67 -6.22 8.76 15.91
N VAL A 68 -5.85 7.54 15.50
CA VAL A 68 -6.51 6.32 16.03
C VAL A 68 -6.32 6.17 17.54
N ARG A 69 -5.20 6.65 18.07
CA ARG A 69 -4.85 6.61 19.50
C ARG A 69 -5.62 7.68 20.30
N GLU A 70 -5.64 8.92 19.82
CA GLU A 70 -6.31 10.03 20.51
C GLU A 70 -7.83 9.91 20.45
N GLU A 71 -8.39 9.38 19.36
CA GLU A 71 -9.83 9.11 19.21
C GLU A 71 -10.28 7.83 19.92
N GLY A 72 -9.34 7.00 20.41
CA GLY A 72 -9.66 5.76 21.13
C GLY A 72 -10.47 4.77 20.28
N LEU A 73 -10.15 4.64 18.99
CA LEU A 73 -10.90 3.80 18.07
C LEU A 73 -10.84 2.31 18.47
N ALA A 74 -11.92 1.58 18.16
CA ALA A 74 -11.96 0.13 18.38
C ALA A 74 -10.82 -0.57 17.64
N PRO A 75 -10.20 -1.64 18.20
CA PRO A 75 -8.98 -2.23 17.65
C PRO A 75 -9.03 -2.60 16.16
N LEU A 76 -10.13 -3.20 15.70
CA LEU A 76 -10.30 -3.55 14.28
C LEU A 76 -10.39 -2.31 13.39
N THR A 77 -11.12 -1.27 13.82
CA THR A 77 -11.22 0.00 13.09
C THR A 77 -9.88 0.71 13.04
N ALA A 78 -9.17 0.79 14.18
CA ALA A 78 -7.84 1.37 14.24
C ALA A 78 -6.86 0.63 13.31
N ARG A 79 -6.86 -0.72 13.33
CA ARG A 79 -6.05 -1.54 12.43
C ARG A 79 -6.39 -1.30 10.96
N ALA A 80 -7.68 -1.23 10.61
CA ALA A 80 -8.13 -0.90 9.26
C ALA A 80 -7.62 0.46 8.80
N CYS A 81 -7.72 1.49 9.66
CA CYS A 81 -7.20 2.82 9.36
C CYS A 81 -5.68 2.81 9.11
N LEU A 82 -4.91 2.08 9.93
CA LEU A 82 -3.46 1.98 9.78
C LEU A 82 -3.07 1.28 8.46
N LEU A 83 -3.73 0.19 8.11
CA LEU A 83 -3.47 -0.52 6.86
C LEU A 83 -3.93 0.28 5.63
N ALA A 84 -5.09 0.93 5.71
CA ALA A 84 -5.56 1.86 4.69
C ALA A 84 -4.54 2.98 4.46
N ALA A 85 -4.09 3.65 5.51
CA ALA A 85 -3.08 4.70 5.43
C ALA A 85 -1.78 4.24 4.77
N LEU A 86 -1.32 3.04 5.10
CA LEU A 86 -0.09 2.46 4.54
C LEU A 86 -0.25 2.04 3.07
N LEU A 87 -1.42 1.53 2.68
CA LEU A 87 -1.61 0.90 1.37
C LEU A 87 -2.30 1.81 0.33
N HIS A 88 -2.84 2.98 0.73
CA HIS A 88 -3.66 3.84 -0.15
C HIS A 88 -2.98 4.21 -1.48
N ASP A 89 -1.65 4.40 -1.47
CA ASP A 89 -0.88 4.82 -2.64
C ASP A 89 -0.08 3.65 -3.26
N ILE A 90 -0.37 2.39 -2.92
CA ILE A 90 0.39 1.21 -3.41
C ILE A 90 0.48 1.16 -4.93
N ALA A 91 -0.61 1.49 -5.63
CA ALA A 91 -0.64 1.50 -7.10
C ALA A 91 0.18 2.62 -7.74
N ARG A 92 0.57 3.67 -6.99
CA ARG A 92 1.38 4.77 -7.54
C ARG A 92 2.76 4.29 -8.00
N PHE A 93 3.31 3.27 -7.35
CA PHE A 93 4.61 2.72 -7.70
C PHE A 93 4.56 2.05 -9.08
N GLU A 94 3.62 1.13 -9.27
CA GLU A 94 3.33 0.52 -10.58
C GLU A 94 2.96 1.56 -11.65
N GLN A 95 2.08 2.51 -11.31
CA GLN A 95 1.66 3.58 -12.20
C GLN A 95 2.86 4.40 -12.71
N TYR A 96 3.77 4.78 -11.82
CA TYR A 96 4.94 5.52 -12.22
C TYR A 96 5.96 4.64 -12.97
N ARG A 97 6.14 3.38 -12.58
CA ARG A 97 7.04 2.46 -13.28
C ARG A 97 6.63 2.29 -14.74
N ILE A 98 5.34 2.08 -15.01
CA ILE A 98 4.80 1.83 -16.36
C ILE A 98 4.65 3.13 -17.16
N TRP A 99 4.08 4.20 -16.59
CA TRP A 99 3.74 5.41 -17.35
C TRP A 99 4.65 6.61 -17.07
N GLY A 100 5.38 6.64 -15.96
CA GLY A 100 6.27 7.75 -15.58
C GLY A 100 5.50 9.00 -15.13
N THR A 101 4.27 8.84 -14.68
CA THR A 101 3.42 9.94 -14.19
C THR A 101 2.41 9.43 -13.18
N PHE A 102 2.02 10.28 -12.23
CA PHE A 102 0.90 10.03 -11.31
C PHE A 102 -0.42 10.63 -11.81
N ARG A 103 -0.47 11.07 -13.07
CA ARG A 103 -1.69 11.65 -13.65
C ARG A 103 -2.58 10.54 -14.16
N ASP A 104 -3.67 10.27 -13.44
CA ASP A 104 -4.59 9.17 -13.78
C ASP A 104 -5.18 9.31 -15.19
N GLN A 105 -5.59 10.52 -15.58
CA GLN A 105 -6.09 10.82 -16.93
C GLN A 105 -5.09 10.51 -18.05
N ALA A 106 -3.79 10.47 -17.75
CA ALA A 106 -2.72 10.18 -18.70
C ALA A 106 -2.16 8.75 -18.54
N SER A 107 -2.70 7.96 -17.60
CA SER A 107 -2.20 6.62 -17.24
C SER A 107 -3.36 5.68 -16.89
N CYS A 108 -3.54 5.38 -15.60
CA CYS A 108 -4.63 4.56 -15.05
C CYS A 108 -5.23 5.21 -13.80
N ASP A 109 -6.46 4.84 -13.47
CA ASP A 109 -7.04 5.17 -12.17
C ASP A 109 -6.29 4.39 -11.08
N HIS A 110 -5.54 5.12 -10.24
CA HIS A 110 -4.72 4.51 -9.20
C HIS A 110 -5.53 3.83 -8.10
N ALA A 111 -6.76 4.30 -7.81
CA ALA A 111 -7.60 3.70 -6.79
C ALA A 111 -8.09 2.33 -7.28
N ALA A 112 -8.59 2.28 -8.53
CA ALA A 112 -9.01 1.03 -9.15
C ALA A 112 -7.84 0.04 -9.30
N LEU A 113 -6.66 0.51 -9.74
CA LEU A 113 -5.46 -0.33 -9.81
C LEU A 113 -5.03 -0.81 -8.41
N GLY A 114 -5.12 0.05 -7.39
CA GLY A 114 -4.78 -0.31 -6.01
C GLY A 114 -5.65 -1.44 -5.49
N GLU A 115 -6.96 -1.35 -5.72
CA GLU A 115 -7.89 -2.42 -5.40
C GLU A 115 -7.55 -3.71 -6.15
N GLU A 116 -7.26 -3.63 -7.45
CA GLU A 116 -6.88 -4.80 -8.26
C GLU A 116 -5.61 -5.48 -7.74
N LEU A 117 -4.57 -4.71 -7.42
CA LEU A 117 -3.31 -5.23 -6.87
C LEU A 117 -3.51 -5.91 -5.51
N LEU A 118 -4.32 -5.31 -4.64
CA LEU A 118 -4.59 -5.86 -3.30
C LEU A 118 -5.55 -7.05 -3.33
N ARG A 119 -6.50 -7.12 -4.27
CA ARG A 119 -7.38 -8.28 -4.46
C ARG A 119 -6.67 -9.44 -5.18
N GLY A 120 -5.81 -9.13 -6.13
CA GLY A 120 -5.03 -10.11 -6.89
C GLY A 120 -3.85 -10.70 -6.11
N GLY A 121 -3.37 -9.98 -5.09
CA GLY A 121 -2.35 -10.45 -4.16
C GLY A 121 -2.92 -11.06 -2.88
N CYS A 122 -2.01 -11.60 -2.08
CA CYS A 122 -2.27 -12.16 -0.74
C CYS A 122 -2.05 -11.14 0.38
N VAL A 123 -1.92 -9.85 0.04
CA VAL A 123 -1.50 -8.80 0.99
C VAL A 123 -2.45 -8.73 2.19
N LEU A 124 -3.75 -8.89 1.97
CA LEU A 124 -4.78 -8.78 3.01
C LEU A 124 -5.34 -10.13 3.49
N ASP A 125 -4.72 -11.26 3.13
CA ASP A 125 -5.23 -12.59 3.52
C ASP A 125 -5.23 -12.82 5.04
N GLY A 126 -4.32 -12.16 5.76
CA GLY A 126 -4.26 -12.17 7.22
C GLY A 126 -5.28 -11.27 7.91
N GLU A 127 -6.09 -10.51 7.15
CA GLU A 127 -6.98 -9.47 7.67
C GLU A 127 -8.43 -9.61 7.17
N PRO A 128 -9.03 -10.82 7.18
CA PRO A 128 -10.31 -11.05 6.54
C PRO A 128 -11.44 -10.17 7.09
N ASP A 129 -11.38 -9.82 8.39
CA ASP A 129 -12.42 -9.01 9.06
C ASP A 129 -12.40 -7.53 8.67
N ILE A 130 -11.28 -7.04 8.13
CA ILE A 130 -11.09 -5.62 7.77
C ILE A 130 -10.73 -5.41 6.30
N ARG A 131 -10.60 -6.50 5.52
CA ARG A 131 -10.18 -6.48 4.11
C ARG A 131 -10.97 -5.47 3.28
N GLU A 132 -12.30 -5.55 3.32
CA GLU A 132 -13.15 -4.68 2.50
C GLU A 132 -13.09 -3.21 2.95
N CYS A 133 -12.87 -2.95 4.25
CA CYS A 133 -12.66 -1.59 4.74
C CYS A 133 -11.35 -1.00 4.20
N VAL A 134 -10.29 -1.80 4.12
CA VAL A 134 -8.97 -1.35 3.60
C VAL A 134 -9.02 -1.14 2.09
N LEU A 135 -9.76 -1.97 1.35
CA LEU A 135 -9.90 -1.86 -0.10
C LEU A 135 -10.73 -0.65 -0.55
N ALA A 136 -11.59 -0.12 0.32
CA ALA A 136 -12.45 1.03 0.03
C ALA A 136 -11.82 2.39 0.39
N ALA A 137 -10.56 2.41 0.82
CA ALA A 137 -9.87 3.59 1.35
C ALA A 137 -9.35 4.55 0.27
#